data_AF-A0A535JSC4-F1
#
_entry.id   AF-A0A535JSC4-F1
#
_cell.length_a   1.000
_cell.length_b   1.000
_cell.length_c   1.000
_cell.angle_alpha   90.00
_cell.angle_beta   90.00
_cell.angle_gamma   90.00
#
_symmetry.space_group_name_H-M   'P 1'
#
loop_
_entity.id
_entity.type
_entity.pdbx_description
1 polymer ?
#
loop_
_entity_poly.entity_id
_entity_poly.type
_entity_poly.pdbx_seq_one_letter_code
_entity_poly.pdbx_strand_id
1 'polypeptide(L)'
;MVRARRGSRLSLSGGGDRADWVRNLKKTPEVRLRIGTRRAAGRARVVRSGTTEDKVARELLDGKYQGWREGKRLSGWAKGALPVAIEIA
;
A
#
# COMPACT_ATOMS: atom_id res chain seq x y z
N MET A 1 3.00 -1.42 -5.54
CA MET A 1 1.56 -1.13 -5.57
C MET A 1 0.76 -2.26 -6.23
N VAL A 2 -0.41 -2.59 -5.67
CA VAL A 2 -1.40 -3.58 -6.15
C VAL A 2 -2.83 -3.01 -6.07
N ARG A 3 -3.79 -3.67 -6.68
CA ARG A 3 -5.24 -3.36 -6.56
C ARG A 3 -5.86 -4.28 -5.51
N ALA A 4 -6.64 -3.72 -4.59
CA ALA A 4 -7.35 -4.50 -3.55
C ALA A 4 -8.84 -4.70 -3.87
N ARG A 5 -9.51 -3.63 -4.28
CA ARG A 5 -10.90 -3.60 -4.74
C ARG A 5 -11.03 -2.61 -5.91
N ARG A 6 -12.23 -2.48 -6.50
CA ARG A 6 -12.50 -1.41 -7.46
C ARG A 6 -12.23 -0.05 -6.77
N GLY A 7 -11.53 0.86 -7.43
CA GLY A 7 -11.14 2.16 -6.85
C GLY A 7 -9.92 2.15 -5.91
N SER A 8 -9.66 1.08 -5.17
CA SER A 8 -8.58 1.07 -4.16
C SER A 8 -7.23 0.56 -4.70
N ARG A 9 -6.14 1.17 -4.25
CA ARG A 9 -4.75 0.74 -4.49
C ARG A 9 -3.99 0.62 -3.17
N LEU A 10 -3.18 -0.42 -3.03
CA LEU A 10 -2.34 -0.64 -1.86
C LEU A 10 -0.86 -0.55 -2.23
N SER A 11 -0.06 0.06 -1.36
CA SER A 11 1.40 0.14 -1.48
C SER A 11 2.06 -0.13 -0.14
N LEU A 12 3.32 -0.58 -0.16
CA LEU A 12 4.16 -0.78 1.02
C LEU A 12 5.29 0.24 1.01
N SER A 13 5.47 0.95 2.11
CA SER A 13 6.64 1.79 2.37
C SER A 13 7.71 0.97 3.10
N GLY A 14 8.78 0.58 2.40
CA GLY A 14 9.92 -0.10 3.02
C GLY A 14 10.64 0.77 4.06
N GLY A 15 10.70 2.08 3.83
CA GLY A 15 11.20 3.07 4.81
C GLY A 15 10.21 3.39 5.94
N GLY A 16 9.07 2.70 5.99
CA GLY A 16 8.05 2.89 7.01
C GLY A 16 7.43 4.28 6.98
N ASP A 17 7.16 4.79 8.18
CA ASP A 17 6.62 6.13 8.45
C ASP A 17 7.63 7.27 8.27
N ARG A 18 8.93 6.94 8.18
CA ARG A 18 10.02 7.90 7.98
C ARG A 18 10.20 8.32 6.53
N ALA A 19 9.64 7.59 5.57
CA ALA A 19 9.73 7.95 4.16
C ALA A 19 9.02 9.29 3.90
N ASP A 20 9.67 10.21 3.19
CA ASP A 20 9.16 11.58 3.01
C ASP A 20 7.79 11.60 2.31
N TRP A 21 7.56 10.71 1.35
CA TRP A 21 6.25 10.59 0.69
C TRP A 21 5.13 10.16 1.65
N VAL A 22 5.46 9.38 2.70
CA VAL A 22 4.51 9.01 3.76
C VAL A 22 4.25 10.19 4.70
N ARG A 23 5.28 10.97 5.04
CA ARG A 23 5.11 12.21 5.82
C ARG A 23 4.22 13.20 5.08
N ASN A 24 4.48 13.37 3.78
CA ASN A 24 3.71 14.26 2.92
C ASN A 24 2.24 13.84 2.83
N LEU A 25 1.93 12.56 2.59
CA LEU A 25 0.54 12.11 2.53
C LEU A 25 -0.19 12.14 3.88
N LYS A 26 0.53 12.02 5.00
CA LYS A 26 -0.07 12.17 6.34
C LYS A 26 -0.52 13.61 6.58
N LYS A 27 0.23 14.59 6.05
CA LYS A 27 -0.09 16.02 6.13
C LYS A 27 -1.15 16.43 5.10
N THR A 28 -1.03 15.94 3.87
CA THR A 28 -1.91 16.26 2.75
C THR A 28 -2.33 14.95 2.05
N PRO A 29 -3.47 14.37 2.44
CA PRO A 29 -3.94 13.07 1.92
C PRO A 29 -4.31 13.07 0.44
N GLU A 30 -4.54 14.23 -0.17
CA GLU A 30 -4.91 14.39 -1.56
C GLU A 30 -3.71 14.08 -2.47
N VAL A 31 -3.81 13.04 -3.29
CA VAL A 31 -2.71 12.55 -4.12
C VAL A 31 -3.11 12.44 -5.59
N ARG A 32 -2.11 12.53 -6.48
CA ARG A 32 -2.26 12.16 -7.89
C ARG A 32 -1.48 10.88 -8.16
N LEU A 33 -2.18 9.84 -8.59
CA LEU A 33 -1.58 8.56 -8.95
C LEU A 33 -1.38 8.50 -10.46
N ARG A 34 -0.19 8.03 -10.89
CA ARG A 34 0.10 7.72 -12.29
C ARG A 34 0.52 6.25 -12.42
N ILE A 35 -0.18 5.49 -13.26
CA ILE A 35 0.16 4.11 -13.60
C ILE A 35 0.22 4.02 -15.13
N GLY A 36 1.42 3.80 -15.67
CA GLY A 36 1.67 3.94 -17.10
C GLY A 36 1.33 5.36 -17.56
N THR A 37 0.43 5.46 -18.55
CA THR A 37 -0.08 6.72 -19.11
C THR A 37 -1.29 7.28 -18.37
N ARG A 38 -1.95 6.48 -17.51
CA ARG A 38 -3.19 6.89 -16.82
C ARG A 38 -2.87 7.68 -15.57
N ARG A 39 -3.61 8.76 -15.36
CA ARG A 39 -3.56 9.61 -14.16
C ARG A 39 -4.92 9.58 -13.47
N ALA A 40 -4.92 9.60 -12.15
CA ALA A 40 -6.14 9.73 -11.37
C ALA A 40 -5.87 10.50 -10.07
N ALA A 41 -6.85 11.28 -9.62
CA ALA A 41 -6.85 11.86 -8.29
C ALA A 41 -7.33 10.82 -7.28
N GLY A 42 -6.87 10.93 -6.04
CA GLY A 42 -7.31 10.05 -4.98
C GLY A 42 -6.95 10.57 -3.60
N ARG A 43 -7.36 9.81 -2.59
CA ARG A 43 -7.07 10.10 -1.19
C ARG A 43 -6.27 8.97 -0.57
N ALA A 44 -5.10 9.30 -0.04
CA ALA A 44 -4.20 8.36 0.60
C ALA A 44 -4.40 8.30 2.11
N ARG A 45 -4.17 7.13 2.71
CA ARG A 45 -4.06 6.97 4.16
C ARG A 45 -3.15 5.80 4.51
N VAL A 46 -2.56 5.87 5.70
CA VAL A 46 -1.90 4.70 6.29
C VAL A 46 -2.96 3.66 6.67
N VAL A 47 -2.70 2.39 6.36
CA VAL A 47 -3.56 1.29 6.76
C VAL A 47 -3.31 0.98 8.23
N ARG A 48 -4.39 0.82 9.01
CA ARG A 48 -4.28 0.52 10.44
C ARG A 48 -3.73 -0.90 10.62
N SER A 49 -2.66 -1.02 11.39
CA SER A 49 -2.04 -2.31 11.73
C SER A 49 -3.03 -3.29 12.35
N GLY A 50 -2.91 -4.58 12.01
CA GLY A 50 -3.72 -5.66 12.57
C GLY A 50 -5.16 -5.73 12.04
N THR A 51 -5.52 -4.89 11.07
CA THR A 51 -6.83 -4.98 10.40
C THR A 51 -6.80 -5.98 9.24
N THR A 52 -7.99 -6.42 8.80
CA THR A 52 -8.11 -7.25 7.58
C THR A 52 -7.47 -6.58 6.37
N GLU A 53 -7.59 -5.24 6.23
CA GLU A 53 -6.96 -4.50 5.14
C GLU A 53 -5.42 -4.53 5.22
N ASP A 54 -4.84 -4.47 6.43
CA ASP A 54 -3.39 -4.60 6.65
C ASP A 54 -2.91 -5.98 6.20
N LYS A 55 -3.61 -7.05 6.61
CA LYS A 55 -3.32 -8.42 6.17
C LYS A 55 -3.36 -8.53 4.64
N VAL A 56 -4.46 -8.09 4.02
CA VAL A 56 -4.64 -8.13 2.55
C VAL A 56 -3.57 -7.32 1.83
N ALA A 57 -3.19 -6.15 2.35
CA ALA A 57 -2.14 -5.33 1.77
C ALA A 57 -0.81 -6.07 1.70
N ARG A 58 -0.41 -6.67 2.83
CA ARG A 58 0.85 -7.41 2.93
C ARG A 58 0.84 -8.62 2.02
N GLU A 59 -0.20 -9.45 2.07
CA GLU A 59 -0.31 -10.66 1.25
C GLU A 59 -0.28 -10.36 -0.25
N LEU A 60 -1.07 -9.39 -0.72
CA LEU A 60 -1.09 -9.04 -2.15
C LEU A 60 0.24 -8.45 -2.62
N LEU A 61 0.88 -7.59 -1.81
CA LEU A 61 2.15 -6.96 -2.19
C LEU A 61 3.31 -7.94 -2.10
N ASP A 62 3.34 -8.79 -1.09
CA ASP A 62 4.34 -9.86 -0.95
C ASP A 62 4.19 -10.88 -2.08
N GLY A 63 2.95 -11.26 -2.42
CA GLY A 63 2.68 -12.15 -3.55
C GLY A 63 3.20 -11.57 -4.87
N LYS A 64 2.98 -10.27 -5.09
CA LYS A 64 3.46 -9.58 -6.30
C LYS A 64 4.99 -9.46 -6.37
N TYR A 65 5.67 -9.15 -5.27
CA TYR A 65 7.08 -8.71 -5.30
C TYR A 65 8.07 -9.72 -4.72
N GLN A 66 7.63 -10.68 -3.92
CA GLN A 66 8.48 -11.67 -3.25
C GLN A 66 7.97 -13.11 -3.43
N GLY A 67 6.88 -13.30 -4.18
CA GLY A 67 6.35 -14.63 -4.51
C GLY A 67 5.59 -15.32 -3.37
N TRP A 68 5.10 -14.57 -2.38
CA TRP A 68 4.27 -15.13 -1.31
C TRP A 68 3.01 -15.84 -1.86
N ARG A 69 2.61 -16.90 -1.15
CA ARG A 69 1.39 -17.68 -1.41
C ARG A 69 0.73 -18.03 -0.08
N GLU A 70 -0.58 -18.30 -0.13
CA GLU A 70 -1.35 -18.69 1.05
C GLU A 70 -0.68 -19.83 1.83
N GLY A 71 -0.70 -19.74 3.16
CA GLY A 71 -0.03 -20.68 4.06
C GLY A 71 1.50 -20.48 4.20
N LYS A 72 2.13 -19.61 3.39
CA LYS A 72 3.56 -19.27 3.57
C LYS A 72 3.75 -18.13 4.55
N ARG A 73 4.93 -18.06 5.16
CA ARG A 73 5.36 -16.92 5.96
C ARG A 73 5.60 -15.70 5.06
N LEU A 74 5.09 -14.53 5.46
CA LEU A 74 5.41 -13.26 4.80
C LEU A 74 6.91 -12.98 4.83
N SER A 75 7.43 -12.35 3.77
CA SER A 75 8.80 -11.86 3.72
C SER A 75 9.10 -10.84 4.82
N GLY A 76 10.37 -10.66 5.16
CA GLY A 76 10.78 -9.62 6.12
C GLY A 76 10.36 -8.22 5.68
N TRP A 77 10.44 -7.95 4.38
CA TRP A 77 9.96 -6.70 3.78
C TRP A 77 8.46 -6.50 3.99
N ALA A 78 7.64 -7.50 3.64
CA ALA A 78 6.19 -7.40 3.78
C ALA A 78 5.73 -7.34 5.24
N LYS A 79 6.49 -7.90 6.18
CA LYS A 79 6.23 -7.79 7.63
C LYS A 79 6.61 -6.42 8.20
N GLY A 80 7.74 -5.86 7.78
CA GLY A 80 8.28 -4.62 8.35
C GLY A 80 7.79 -3.34 7.67
N ALA A 81 7.36 -3.41 6.42
CA ALA A 81 6.93 -2.23 5.67
C ALA A 81 5.59 -1.68 6.18
N LEU A 82 5.40 -0.36 5.98
CA LEU A 82 4.17 0.34 6.34
C LEU A 82 3.17 0.32 5.16
N PRO A 83 1.98 -0.28 5.31
CA PRO A 83 0.97 -0.27 4.26
C PRO A 83 0.24 1.06 4.15
N VAL A 84 0.00 1.47 2.90
CA VAL A 84 -0.70 2.70 2.51
C VAL A 84 -1.78 2.33 1.50
N ALA A 85 -2.99 2.82 1.73
CA ALA A 85 -4.12 2.72 0.81
C ALA A 85 -4.33 4.05 0.08
N ILE A 86 -4.74 3.96 -1.19
CA ILE A 86 -5.16 5.10 -2.01
C ILE A 86 -6.52 4.75 -2.61
N GLU A 87 -7.53 5.52 -2.24
CA GLU A 87 -8.87 5.45 -2.85
C GLU A 87 -8.92 6.43 -4.02
N ILE A 88 -9.16 5.90 -5.22
CA ILE A 88 -9.26 6.66 -6.46
C ILE A 88 -10.72 7.03 -6.70
N ALA A 89 -10.97 8.28 -7.11
CA ALA A 89 -12.29 8.75 -7.54
C ALA A 89 -12.74 8.14 -8.87
#